data_AF-A0A534TIR7-F1
#
_entry.id   AF-A0A534TIR7-F1
#
_cell.length_a   1.000
_cell.length_b   1.000
_cell.length_c   1.000
_cell.angle_alpha   90.00
_cell.angle_beta   90.00
_cell.angle_gamma   90.00
#
_symmetry.space_group_name_H-M   'P 1'
#
loop_
_entity.id
_entity.type
_entity.pdbx_description
1 polymer ?
#
loop_
_entity_poly.entity_id
_entity_poly.type
_entity_poly.pdbx_seq_one_letter_code
_entity_poly.pdbx_strand_id
1 'polypeptide(L)' 'MGERSDGLNDDGGCAVDWSWLAGEEIAEVASSLDTLTIRFRSGATLEVKALLWKERPFLSFKPHERPRR' A
#
# COMPACT_ATOMS: atom_id res chain seq x y z
N MET A 1 24.56 -6.65 -14.37
CA MET A 1 23.37 -7.50 -14.23
C MET A 1 22.54 -6.86 -13.14
N GLY A 2 21.48 -6.12 -13.46
CA GLY A 2 20.73 -5.34 -12.47
C GLY A 2 19.84 -6.27 -11.64
N GLU A 3 20.07 -6.33 -10.34
CA GLU A 3 19.19 -7.00 -9.39
C GLU A 3 17.80 -6.38 -9.50
N ARG A 4 16.86 -7.13 -10.08
CA ARG A 4 15.45 -6.83 -9.97
C ARG A 4 15.06 -7.27 -8.57
N SER A 5 15.12 -6.36 -7.60
CA SER A 5 14.45 -6.58 -6.33
C SER A 5 12.97 -6.76 -6.64
N ASP A 6 12.48 -7.95 -6.39
CA ASP A 6 11.11 -8.42 -6.61
C ASP A 6 10.10 -7.65 -5.73
N GLY A 7 10.60 -6.74 -4.89
CA GLY A 7 9.85 -6.00 -3.89
C GLY A 7 9.40 -6.87 -2.72
N LEU A 8 9.86 -8.13 -2.62
CA LEU A 8 9.46 -9.09 -1.60
C LEU A 8 10.48 -9.14 -0.45
N ASN A 9 9.99 -9.30 0.78
CA ASN A 9 10.77 -9.66 1.95
C ASN A 9 11.03 -11.18 1.99
N ASP A 10 11.83 -11.63 2.96
CA ASP A 10 12.26 -13.03 3.10
C ASP A 10 11.09 -14.01 3.30
N ASP A 11 9.92 -13.52 3.71
CA ASP A 11 8.67 -14.29 3.87
C ASP A 11 7.75 -14.24 2.63
N GLY A 12 8.19 -13.61 1.54
CA GLY A 12 7.43 -13.47 0.30
C GLY A 12 6.30 -12.43 0.35
N GLY A 13 6.26 -11.56 1.37
CA GLY A 13 5.39 -10.38 1.41
C GLY A 13 6.08 -9.17 0.79
N CYS A 14 5.34 -8.21 0.22
CA CYS A 14 6.01 -7.00 -0.28
C CYS A 14 6.67 -6.23 0.87
N ALA A 15 7.98 -5.94 0.77
CA ALA A 15 8.69 -5.01 1.64
C ALA A 15 8.28 -3.58 1.26
N VAL A 16 7.08 -3.18 1.67
CA VAL A 16 6.52 -1.88 1.32
C VAL A 16 7.03 -0.82 2.29
N ASP A 17 7.70 0.21 1.77
CA ASP A 17 8.06 1.41 2.53
C ASP A 17 6.93 2.45 2.49
N TRP A 18 6.30 2.70 3.65
CA TRP A 18 5.31 3.76 3.86
C TRP A 18 5.84 4.97 4.64
N SER A 19 7.15 5.08 4.84
CA SER A 19 7.74 6.22 5.55
C SER A 19 7.33 7.57 4.95
N TRP A 20 7.05 7.61 3.65
CA TRP A 20 6.59 8.80 2.93
C TRP A 20 5.17 9.28 3.27
N LEU A 21 4.37 8.44 3.96
CA LEU A 21 3.05 8.83 4.51
C LEU A 21 3.16 9.32 5.96
N ALA A 22 4.30 9.15 6.64
CA ALA A 22 4.46 9.56 8.02
C ALA A 22 4.37 11.08 8.15
N GLY A 23 3.51 11.55 9.06
CA GLY A 23 3.26 12.98 9.29
C GLY A 23 2.20 13.60 8.37
N GLU A 24 1.64 12.83 7.42
CA GLU A 24 0.49 13.27 6.65
C GLU A 24 -0.76 13.39 7.53
N GLU A 25 -1.55 14.44 7.32
CA GLU A 25 -2.85 14.59 7.98
C GLU A 25 -3.94 13.90 7.15
N ILE A 26 -4.73 13.05 7.81
CA ILE A 26 -5.87 12.39 7.19
C ILE A 26 -6.97 13.43 6.95
N ALA A 27 -7.38 13.58 5.69
CA ALA A 27 -8.50 14.43 5.30
C ALA A 27 -9.83 13.65 5.30
N GLU A 28 -9.80 12.38 4.87
CA GLU A 28 -10.99 11.55 4.76
C GLU A 28 -10.64 10.06 4.87
N VAL A 29 -11.54 9.29 5.47
CA VAL A 29 -11.49 7.83 5.47
C VAL A 29 -12.82 7.31 4.97
N ALA A 30 -12.78 6.44 3.97
CA ALA A 30 -13.94 5.74 3.43
C ALA A 30 -13.71 4.23 3.51
N SER A 31 -14.74 3.49 3.88
CA SER A 31 -14.70 2.03 3.92
C SER A 31 -15.89 1.46 3.15
N SER A 32 -15.62 0.40 2.41
CA SER A 32 -16.59 -0.44 1.70
C SER A 32 -16.34 -1.90 2.07
N LEU A 33 -17.14 -2.83 1.53
CA LEU A 33 -16.99 -4.26 1.85
C LEU A 33 -15.60 -4.80 1.50
N ASP A 34 -14.98 -4.30 0.43
CA ASP A 34 -13.73 -4.86 -0.11
C ASP A 34 -12.53 -3.90 0.00
N THR A 35 -12.77 -2.63 0.35
CA THR A 35 -11.76 -1.57 0.23
C THR A 35 -11.86 -0.54 1.35
N LEU A 36 -10.72 -0.25 1.97
CA LEU A 36 -10.50 0.91 2.83
C LEU A 36 -9.69 1.94 2.04
N THR A 37 -10.16 3.19 1.99
CA THR A 37 -9.48 4.30 1.32
C THR A 37 -9.22 5.41 2.31
N ILE A 38 -7.98 5.89 2.35
CA ILE A 38 -7.53 7.01 3.17
C ILE A 38 -7.02 8.10 2.24
N ARG A 39 -7.61 9.29 2.31
CA ARG A 39 -7.15 10.47 1.56
C ARG A 39 -6.47 11.43 2.53
N PHE A 40 -5.28 11.88 2.17
CA PHE A 40 -4.48 12.81 2.96
C PHE A 40 -4.63 14.24 2.45
N ARG A 41 -4.35 15.23 3.30
CA ARG A 41 -4.44 16.66 2.94
C ARG A 41 -3.49 17.07 1.81
N SER A 42 -2.35 16.38 1.66
CA SER A 42 -1.43 16.60 0.52
C SER A 42 -2.03 16.24 -0.84
N GLY A 43 -3.17 15.52 -0.85
CA GLY A 43 -3.77 14.92 -2.05
C GLY A 43 -3.35 13.47 -2.28
N ALA A 44 -2.41 12.93 -1.49
CA ALA A 44 -2.08 11.51 -1.54
C ALA A 44 -3.29 10.65 -1.13
N THR A 45 -3.37 9.43 -1.68
CA THR A 45 -4.42 8.46 -1.34
C THR A 45 -3.80 7.09 -1.12
N LEU A 46 -4.17 6.42 -0.03
CA LEU A 46 -3.84 5.03 0.25
C LEU A 46 -5.12 4.18 0.18
N GLU A 47 -5.10 3.17 -0.67
CA GLU A 47 -6.13 2.14 -0.79
C GLU A 47 -5.60 0.83 -0.20
N VAL A 48 -6.40 0.19 0.65
CA VAL A 48 -6.12 -1.12 1.25
C VAL A 48 -7.25 -2.08 0.88
N LYS A 49 -6.89 -3.26 0.38
CA LYS A 49 -7.84 -4.32 -0.01
C LYS A 49 -7.43 -5.66 0.58
N ALA A 50 -8.38 -6.42 1.10
CA ALA A 50 -8.15 -7.81 1.46
C ALA A 50 -8.37 -8.69 0.22
N LEU A 51 -7.36 -9.44 -0.18
CA LEU A 51 -7.36 -10.29 -1.38
C LEU A 51 -6.76 -11.67 -1.06
N LEU A 52 -6.79 -12.58 -2.03
CA LEU A 52 -6.10 -13.87 -1.95
C LEU A 52 -4.87 -13.87 -2.86
N TRP A 53 -3.73 -14.32 -2.33
CA TRP A 53 -2.52 -14.62 -3.09
C TRP A 53 -2.09 -16.05 -2.80
N LYS A 54 -2.01 -16.89 -3.84
CA LYS A 54 -1.77 -18.34 -3.69
C LYS A 54 -2.69 -18.98 -2.63
N GLU A 55 -3.98 -18.65 -2.71
CA GLU A 55 -5.04 -19.12 -1.80
C GLU A 55 -4.88 -18.68 -0.34
N ARG A 56 -3.94 -17.79 -0.04
CA ARG A 56 -3.73 -17.23 1.30
C ARG A 56 -4.23 -15.79 1.37
N PRO A 57 -4.92 -15.39 2.44
CA PRO A 57 -5.34 -14.01 2.61
C PRO A 57 -4.11 -13.09 2.70
N PHE A 58 -4.17 -11.97 1.98
CA PHE A 58 -3.17 -10.92 2.06
C PHE A 58 -3.82 -9.54 1.92
N LEU A 59 -3.13 -8.51 2.41
CA LEU A 59 -3.54 -7.12 2.19
C LEU A 59 -2.77 -6.54 1.01
N SER A 60 -3.51 -6.04 0.03
CA SER A 60 -2.97 -5.26 -1.09
C SER A 60 -3.06 -3.78 -0.76
N PHE A 61 -2.01 -3.05 -1.12
CA PHE A 61 -1.87 -1.63 -0.84
C PHE A 61 -1.61 -0.88 -2.15
N LYS A 62 -2.32 0.23 -2.38
CA LYS A 62 -2.07 1.13 -3.50
C LYS A 62 -2.01 2.59 -3.03
N PRO A 63 -0.95 3.33 -3.36
CA PRO A 63 0.27 2.85 -4.00
C PRO A 63 1.12 1.99 -3.03
N HIS A 64 1.85 1.02 -3.56
CA HIS A 64 2.76 0.15 -2.79
C HIS A 64 4.20 0.72 -2.72
N GLU A 65 4.43 1.87 -3.35
CA GLU A 65 5.67 2.63 -3.30
C GLU A 65 5.33 4.12 -3.35
N ARG A 66 6.28 4.99 -3.01
CA ARG A 66 6.07 6.43 -3.10
C ARG A 66 5.82 6.84 -4.56
N PRO A 67 4.68 7.48 -4.89
CA PRO A 67 4.44 7.97 -6.24
C PRO A 67 5.52 8.96 -6.68
N ARG A 68 6.14 8.73 -7.83
CA ARG A 68 7.03 9.71 -8.47
C ARG A 68 6.15 10.78 -9.12
N ARG A 69 6.38 12.05 -8.76
CA ARG A 69 5.72 13.20 -9.38
C ARG A 69 6.27 13.45 -10.78
#